data_AF-A0A9D4RN29-F1
#
_entry.id   AF-A0A9D4RN29-F1
#
_cell.length_a   1.000
_cell.length_b   1.000
_cell.length_c   1.000
_cell.angle_alpha   90.00
_cell.angle_beta   90.00
_cell.angle_gamma   90.00
#
_symmetry.space_group_name_H-M   'P 1'
#
loop_
_entity.id
_entity.type
_entity.pdbx_description
1 polymer ?
#
loop_
_entity_poly.entity_id
_entity_poly.type
_entity_poly.pdbx_seq_one_letter_code
_entity_poly.pdbx_strand_id
1 'polypeptide(L)'
;MCNSGGCGHDKFADLTSGSRGPICFNCYQQLNTDDCDKILMCGRDEVCDLRETTVGTTTEVLWKTSCVSRQMCPALTHPTLVGKKAQSGNLCCNTDLCNSVDV
;
A
#
# COMPACT_ATOMS: atom_id res chain seq x y z
N MET A 1 -30.42 9.86 3.15
CA MET A 1 -30.30 8.39 3.27
C MET A 1 -29.23 7.94 2.28
N CYS A 2 -28.27 7.14 2.73
CA CYS A 2 -27.18 6.57 1.92
C CYS A 2 -27.40 5.06 1.84
N ASN A 3 -27.29 4.45 0.67
CA ASN A 3 -27.41 3.00 0.50
C ASN A 3 -26.06 2.41 0.02
N SER A 4 -26.05 1.11 -0.24
CA SER A 4 -24.88 0.35 -0.71
C SER A 4 -24.29 0.84 -2.05
N GLY A 5 -24.97 1.78 -2.74
CA GLY A 5 -24.49 2.45 -3.96
C GLY A 5 -23.85 3.81 -3.71
N GLY A 6 -23.65 4.21 -2.45
CA GLY A 6 -23.11 5.53 -2.10
C GLY A 6 -24.17 6.63 -2.08
N CYS A 7 -23.82 7.75 -1.45
CA CYS A 7 -24.68 8.92 -1.31
C CYS A 7 -24.19 9.96 -2.33
N GLY A 8 -25.05 10.35 -3.28
CA GLY A 8 -24.74 11.20 -4.44
C GLY A 8 -23.89 12.43 -4.16
N HIS A 9 -22.57 12.24 -4.19
CA HIS A 9 -21.59 13.29 -4.03
C HIS A 9 -20.53 13.08 -5.12
N ASP A 10 -20.49 14.02 -6.06
CA ASP A 10 -19.52 14.07 -7.16
C ASP A 10 -18.06 14.33 -6.70
N LYS A 11 -17.77 14.23 -5.39
CA LYS A 11 -16.44 14.52 -4.84
C LYS A 11 -15.49 13.33 -4.79
N PHE A 12 -15.93 12.13 -5.20
CA PHE A 12 -14.98 11.07 -5.53
C PHE A 12 -14.44 11.20 -6.96
N ALA A 13 -15.14 11.92 -7.85
CA ALA A 13 -14.68 12.18 -9.20
C ALA A 13 -13.68 13.36 -9.29
N ASP A 14 -13.57 14.20 -8.26
CA ASP A 14 -12.52 15.24 -8.20
C ASP A 14 -11.19 14.70 -7.63
N LEU A 15 -11.23 13.50 -7.06
CA LEU A 15 -10.05 12.76 -6.60
C LEU A 15 -9.30 12.06 -7.75
N THR A 16 -9.86 12.04 -8.96
CA THR A 16 -9.20 11.55 -10.18
C THR A 16 -8.51 12.68 -10.97
N SER A 17 -8.69 13.94 -10.56
CA SER A 17 -8.11 15.13 -11.21
C SER A 17 -6.68 15.39 -10.75
N GLY A 18 -5.80 14.38 -10.84
CA GLY A 18 -4.34 14.50 -10.76
C GLY A 18 -3.76 15.26 -9.57
N SER A 19 -4.52 15.59 -8.52
CA SER A 19 -4.11 16.55 -7.47
C SER A 19 -3.69 15.84 -6.18
N ARG A 20 -3.93 14.54 -6.08
CA ARG A 20 -3.51 13.67 -4.96
C ARG A 20 -2.95 12.35 -5.49
N GLY A 21 -2.20 11.65 -4.62
CA GLY A 21 -1.84 10.26 -4.84
C GLY A 21 -2.93 9.30 -4.35
N PRO A 22 -2.67 7.98 -4.38
CA PRO A 22 -3.61 6.97 -3.89
C PRO A 22 -3.83 7.07 -2.38
N ILE A 23 -4.89 6.44 -1.89
CA ILE A 23 -5.07 6.13 -0.47
C ILE A 23 -4.41 4.78 -0.21
N CYS A 24 -3.59 4.65 0.82
CA CYS A 24 -2.86 3.42 1.11
C CYS A 24 -3.02 3.02 2.58
N PHE A 25 -2.82 1.73 2.88
CA PHE A 25 -2.59 1.28 4.24
C PHE A 25 -1.30 1.90 4.79
N ASN A 26 -1.32 2.30 6.06
CA ASN A 26 -0.23 3.01 6.72
C ASN A 26 0.01 2.49 8.15
N CYS A 27 0.69 1.36 8.23
CA CYS A 27 1.02 0.69 9.48
C CYS A 27 2.54 0.42 9.56
N TYR A 28 3.11 0.70 10.72
CA TYR A 28 4.56 0.66 10.92
C TYR A 28 5.11 -0.78 10.99
N GLN A 29 4.42 -1.65 11.74
CA GLN A 29 4.84 -3.03 12.03
C GLN A 29 3.61 -3.87 12.34
N GLN A 30 3.40 -4.93 11.57
CA GLN A 30 2.26 -5.84 11.73
C GLN A 30 2.67 -7.27 11.39
N LEU A 31 2.02 -8.24 12.04
CA LEU A 31 2.26 -9.65 11.75
C LEU A 31 1.57 -10.07 10.45
N ASN A 32 0.33 -9.62 10.25
CA ASN A 32 -0.39 -9.78 8.98
C ASN A 32 -0.71 -8.40 8.39
N THR A 33 -0.71 -8.31 7.08
CA THR A 33 -1.08 -7.07 6.37
C THR A 33 -2.54 -6.69 6.56
N ASP A 34 -3.39 -7.69 6.78
CA ASP A 34 -4.83 -7.53 6.90
C ASP A 34 -5.22 -6.95 8.27
N ASP A 35 -4.30 -6.96 9.23
CA ASP A 35 -4.47 -6.31 10.52
C ASP A 35 -4.38 -4.77 10.42
N CYS A 36 -4.06 -4.21 9.25
CA CYS A 36 -3.96 -2.76 9.06
C CYS A 36 -5.33 -2.09 8.91
N ASP A 37 -5.76 -1.43 9.97
CA ASP A 37 -6.96 -0.60 10.00
C ASP A 37 -6.68 0.89 9.71
N LYS A 38 -5.39 1.26 9.55
CA LYS A 38 -4.97 2.64 9.31
C LYS A 38 -4.76 2.91 7.83
N ILE A 39 -5.42 3.94 7.33
CA ILE A 39 -5.27 4.44 5.97
C ILE A 39 -4.71 5.87 5.95
N LEU A 40 -3.98 6.21 4.91
CA LEU A 40 -3.43 7.54 4.66
C LEU A 40 -3.63 7.92 3.19
N MET A 41 -4.00 9.18 2.93
CA MET A 41 -3.99 9.74 1.58
C MET A 41 -2.57 10.17 1.22
N CYS A 42 -2.00 9.60 0.17
CA CYS A 42 -0.67 9.93 -0.30
C CYS A 42 -0.64 11.24 -1.11
N GLY A 43 0.52 11.88 -1.15
CA GLY A 43 0.79 13.02 -2.02
C GLY A 43 0.77 12.66 -3.50
N ARG A 44 0.67 13.68 -4.37
CA ARG A 44 0.60 13.52 -5.85
C ARG A 44 1.70 12.61 -6.41
N ASP A 45 2.92 12.74 -5.90
CA ASP A 45 4.09 12.00 -6.38
C ASP A 45 4.42 10.78 -5.53
N GLU A 46 3.49 10.36 -4.68
CA GLU A 46 3.61 9.19 -3.82
C GLU A 46 2.76 8.02 -4.33
N VAL A 47 3.16 6.82 -3.92
CA VAL A 47 2.54 5.53 -4.25
C VAL A 47 2.44 4.68 -2.98
N CYS A 48 1.57 3.67 -3.00
CA CYS A 48 1.50 2.71 -1.90
C CYS A 48 2.76 1.84 -1.90
N ASP A 49 3.24 1.54 -0.71
CA ASP A 49 4.35 0.63 -0.43
C ASP A 49 3.90 -0.42 0.58
N LEU A 50 4.29 -1.65 0.31
CA LEU A 50 4.26 -2.78 1.22
C LEU A 50 5.68 -3.36 1.26
N ARG A 51 6.23 -3.57 2.45
CA ARG A 51 7.54 -4.20 2.60
C ARG A 51 7.62 -5.10 3.81
N GLU A 52 8.43 -6.15 3.69
CA GLU A 52 8.87 -6.96 4.81
C GLU A 52 9.98 -6.22 5.59
N THR A 53 9.91 -6.28 6.92
CA THR A 53 10.94 -5.80 7.84
C THR A 53 11.22 -6.87 8.87
N THR A 54 12.49 -7.12 9.15
CA THR A 54 12.91 -7.96 10.27
C THR A 54 13.16 -7.07 11.49
N VAL A 55 12.77 -7.54 12.68
CA VAL A 55 13.01 -6.84 13.93
C VAL A 55 14.15 -7.52 14.69
N GLY A 56 15.33 -6.90 14.64
CA GLY A 56 16.49 -7.31 15.45
C GLY A 56 17.06 -8.68 15.06
N THR A 57 17.38 -9.50 16.06
CA THR A 57 17.95 -10.85 15.91
C THR A 57 16.90 -11.95 15.70
N THR A 58 15.62 -11.58 15.65
CA THR A 58 14.49 -12.51 15.53
C THR A 58 14.25 -12.84 14.06
N THR A 59 13.94 -14.10 13.76
CA THR A 59 13.56 -14.57 12.42
C THR A 59 12.12 -14.19 12.04
N GLU A 60 11.45 -13.37 12.86
CA GLU A 60 10.08 -12.91 12.60
C GLU A 60 10.08 -11.82 11.53
N VAL A 61 9.24 -12.04 10.52
CA VAL A 61 8.96 -11.08 9.45
C VAL A 61 7.75 -10.26 9.87
N LEU A 62 7.92 -8.94 9.94
CA LEU A 62 6.82 -8.00 10.08
C LEU A 62 6.59 -7.27 8.77
N TRP A 63 5.36 -6.83 8.56
CA TRP A 63 4.97 -6.04 7.41
C TRP A 63 4.86 -4.57 7.78
N LYS A 64 5.29 -3.73 6.84
CA LYS A 64 5.14 -2.29 6.89
C LYS A 64 4.42 -1.83 5.63
N THR A 65 3.38 -1.03 5.83
CA THR A 65 2.61 -0.37 4.77
C THR A 65 2.74 1.14 4.90
N SER A 66 2.94 1.86 3.79
CA SER A 66 3.06 3.33 3.84
C SER A 66 2.86 3.99 2.47
N CYS A 67 2.80 5.32 2.46
CA CYS A 67 3.05 6.13 1.26
C CYS A 67 4.55 6.34 1.08
N VAL A 68 5.05 6.19 -0.14
CA VAL A 68 6.45 6.50 -0.49
C VAL A 68 6.51 7.29 -1.79
N SER A 69 7.57 8.09 -1.96
CA SER A 69 7.83 8.74 -3.24
C SER A 69 7.93 7.70 -4.37
N ARG A 70 7.26 7.96 -5.49
CA ARG A 70 7.32 7.13 -6.70
C ARG A 70 8.76 6.86 -7.16
N GLN A 71 9.67 7.81 -6.95
CA GLN A 71 11.08 7.69 -7.30
C GLN A 71 11.83 6.68 -6.42
N MET A 72 11.35 6.42 -5.20
CA MET A 72 11.95 5.46 -4.28
C MET A 72 11.58 4.02 -4.62
N CYS A 73 10.47 3.81 -5.35
CA CYS A 73 9.96 2.48 -5.61
C CYS A 73 10.97 1.52 -6.27
N PRO A 74 11.75 1.91 -7.31
CA PRO A 74 12.73 1.00 -7.92
C PRO A 74 13.80 0.50 -6.94
N ALA A 75 14.11 1.28 -5.90
CA ALA A 75 15.05 0.88 -4.85
C ALA A 75 14.41 -0.03 -3.78
N LEU A 76 13.08 -0.07 -3.70
CA LEU A 76 12.31 -0.86 -2.74
C LEU A 76 11.88 -2.20 -3.34
N THR A 77 11.62 -2.24 -4.65
CA THR A 77 11.35 -3.46 -5.40
C THR A 77 12.65 -4.19 -5.71
N HIS A 78 13.14 -5.03 -4.81
CA HIS A 78 14.14 -6.04 -5.18
C HIS A 78 13.41 -7.22 -5.84
N PRO A 79 13.69 -7.55 -7.12
CA PRO A 79 13.15 -8.75 -7.73
C PRO A 79 13.89 -9.97 -7.15
N THR A 80 13.35 -10.57 -6.10
CA THR A 80 13.79 -11.91 -5.69
C THR A 80 13.26 -12.90 -6.71
N LEU A 81 14.05 -13.15 -7.77
CA LEU A 81 13.76 -14.13 -8.83
C LEU A 81 13.77 -15.55 -8.25
N VAL A 82 12.67 -16.00 -7.64
CA VAL A 82 12.50 -17.41 -7.26
C VAL A 82 11.07 -17.89 -7.62
N GLY A 83 10.97 -18.63 -8.72
CA GLY A 83 9.82 -19.49 -9.04
C GLY A 83 8.57 -18.78 -9.58
N LYS A 84 7.69 -19.53 -10.27
CA LYS A 84 6.45 -19.06 -10.93
C LYS A 84 5.33 -18.59 -9.97
N LYS A 85 5.68 -18.26 -8.73
CA LYS A 85 4.85 -17.67 -7.67
C LYS A 85 5.70 -16.67 -6.88
N ALA A 86 6.23 -15.66 -7.55
CA ALA A 86 6.92 -14.56 -6.87
C ALA A 86 5.88 -13.57 -6.36
N GLN A 87 5.20 -13.88 -5.25
CA GLN A 87 4.61 -12.85 -4.39
C GLN A 87 5.77 -12.30 -3.56
N SER A 88 6.49 -11.34 -4.14
CA SER A 88 7.63 -10.68 -3.51
C SER A 88 7.15 -9.81 -2.35
N GLY A 89 7.77 -9.97 -1.18
CA GLY A 89 7.48 -9.24 0.05
C GLY A 89 7.65 -7.72 0.00
N ASN A 90 8.09 -7.17 -1.13
CA ASN A 90 8.09 -5.73 -1.37
C ASN A 90 7.28 -5.43 -2.63
N LEU A 91 6.30 -4.53 -2.51
CA LEU A 91 5.41 -4.09 -3.58
C LEU A 91 5.28 -2.57 -3.53
N CYS A 92 5.32 -1.93 -4.69
CA CYS A 92 4.68 -0.62 -4.85
C CYS A 92 3.58 -0.67 -5.89
N CYS A 93 2.53 0.11 -5.66
CA CYS A 93 1.37 0.15 -6.53
C CYS A 93 0.68 1.52 -6.43
N ASN A 94 -0.11 1.88 -7.44
CA ASN A 94 -0.61 3.24 -7.66
C ASN A 94 -2.14 3.37 -7.63
N THR A 95 -2.83 2.35 -7.13
CA THR A 95 -4.29 2.35 -6.95
C THR A 95 -4.64 2.44 -5.47
N ASP A 96 -5.84 2.89 -5.15
CA ASP A 96 -6.28 2.99 -3.76
C ASP A 96 -6.26 1.58 -3.10
N LEU A 97 -5.67 1.49 -1.90
CA LEU A 97 -5.59 0.33 -1.01
C LEU A 97 -4.88 -0.91 -1.59
N CYS A 98 -4.04 -0.74 -2.61
CA CYS A 98 -3.39 -1.86 -3.29
C CYS A 98 -2.23 -2.51 -2.52
N ASN A 99 -1.84 -1.94 -1.37
CA ASN A 99 -0.82 -2.51 -0.50
C ASN A 99 -1.41 -3.45 0.57
N SER A 100 -2.46 -4.20 0.23
CA SER A 100 -2.92 -5.38 0.98
C SER A 100 -2.42 -6.67 0.33
N VAL A 101 -2.36 -7.76 1.12
CA VAL A 101 -1.96 -9.10 0.64
C VAL A 101 -3.21 -9.98 0.53
N ASP A 102 -4.17 -9.55 -0.29
CA ASP A 102 -5.30 -10.39 -0.65
C ASP A 102 -4.97 -11.26 -1.88
N VAL A 103 -4.57 -12.51 -1.58
CA VAL A 103 -4.58 -13.80 -2.32
C VAL A 103 -4.27 -13.83 -3.83
#